data_AF-A0A1G1P6D4-F1
#
_entry.id   AF-A0A1G1P6D4-F1
#
_cell.length_a   1.000
_cell.length_b   1.000
_cell.length_c   1.000
_cell.angle_alpha   90.00
_cell.angle_beta   90.00
_cell.angle_gamma   90.00
#
_symmetry.space_group_name_H-M   'P 1'
#
loop_
_entity.id
_entity.type
_entity.pdbx_description
1 polymer ?
#
loop_
_entity_poly.entity_id
_entity_poly.type
_entity_poly.pdbx_seq_one_letter_code
_entity_poly.pdbx_strand_id
1 'polypeptide(L)'
;MPKTLAKNDGYSFLLQRVRKVLVEGQRRIEAERVRTYWETGRVIRADILKHKDRAEYGAQVVKRLAGDLEVNLSVLQRCVQFAKAYPRLPIVATWRQFSWSHYRELITVTDEKKRSRLEKLALQNDWSVQQLASHIKKNQLFLTAGEGRPASISQLTFARGRLNTYGIVPANKSLIRQGPLAMDFGFREQYAIPEGAPRLKENDTVELVFTGGALTGVRKVEAPEEELFTYRTGVERVIDADTLLVSFDFRCPMSVSQKLRLRGINCPEMDTEEGKRAKRFVESRLKGCEFIIVKTYKDTTDKYDRYLADIFYKAGAGDSSLVACKGKFLNQELLDEGLAVAYE
;
A
#
# COMPACT_ATOMS: atom_id res chain seq x y z
N MET A 1 32.66 36.23 -23.11
CA MET A 1 32.81 34.92 -22.44
C MET A 1 31.96 34.92 -21.18
N PRO A 2 31.02 33.99 -21.00
CA PRO A 2 30.19 33.96 -19.81
C PRO A 2 31.01 33.43 -18.62
N LYS A 3 31.06 34.21 -17.53
CA LYS A 3 31.65 33.80 -16.25
C LYS A 3 30.80 32.67 -15.67
N THR A 4 31.37 31.48 -15.64
CA THR A 4 30.82 30.31 -14.96
C THR A 4 30.73 30.61 -13.47
N LEU A 5 29.52 30.75 -12.94
CA LEU A 5 29.25 30.91 -11.51
C LEU A 5 29.67 29.60 -10.79
N ALA A 6 30.69 29.70 -9.94
CA ALA A 6 31.12 28.61 -9.08
C ALA A 6 29.97 28.13 -8.18
N LYS A 7 29.84 26.80 -8.02
CA LYS A 7 28.81 26.14 -7.21
C LYS A 7 28.75 26.73 -5.80
N ASN A 8 27.53 27.07 -5.41
CA ASN A 8 27.19 27.98 -4.32
C ASN A 8 27.07 27.24 -2.96
N ASP A 9 28.18 26.69 -2.45
CA ASP A 9 28.21 25.93 -1.19
C ASP A 9 27.77 26.77 0.04
N GLY A 10 28.03 28.08 0.01
CA GLY A 10 27.62 29.02 1.06
C GLY A 10 26.10 29.20 1.17
N TYR A 11 25.38 29.25 0.04
CA TYR A 11 23.92 29.39 0.04
C TYR A 11 23.22 28.13 0.54
N SER A 12 23.70 26.94 0.15
CA SER A 12 23.15 25.67 0.65
C SER A 12 23.27 25.57 2.18
N PHE A 13 24.41 25.96 2.74
CA PHE A 13 24.62 25.98 4.19
C PHE A 13 23.72 27.00 4.90
N LEU A 14 23.59 28.21 4.35
CA LEU A 14 22.66 29.22 4.87
C LEU A 14 21.21 28.71 4.83
N LEU A 15 20.79 28.11 3.71
CA LEU A 15 19.46 27.54 3.54
C LEU A 15 19.16 26.46 4.57
N GLN A 16 20.10 25.56 4.85
CA GLN A 16 19.95 24.54 5.89
C GLN A 16 19.81 25.16 7.29
N ARG A 17 20.62 26.17 7.62
CA ARG A 17 20.54 26.87 8.92
C ARG A 17 19.22 27.60 9.09
N VAL A 18 18.77 28.34 8.08
CA VAL A 18 17.47 29.05 8.11
C VAL A 18 16.33 28.05 8.25
N ARG A 19 16.34 26.96 7.46
CA ARG A 19 15.35 25.88 7.58
C ARG A 19 15.32 25.29 8.98
N LYS A 20 16.48 25.01 9.57
CA LYS A 20 16.57 24.47 10.93
C LYS A 20 15.92 25.41 11.96
N VAL A 21 16.25 26.70 11.93
CA VAL A 21 15.66 27.70 12.84
C VAL A 21 14.15 27.78 12.68
N LEU A 22 13.65 27.83 11.44
CA LEU A 22 12.20 27.89 11.16
C LEU A 22 11.48 26.62 11.65
N VAL A 23 12.01 25.44 11.35
CA VAL A 23 11.41 24.15 11.74
C VAL A 23 11.41 23.98 13.26
N GLU A 24 12.49 24.36 13.94
CA GLU A 24 12.55 24.31 15.41
C GLU A 24 11.56 25.28 16.05
N GLY A 25 11.42 26.50 15.51
CA GLY A 25 10.41 27.47 15.95
C GLY A 25 9.00 26.93 15.80
N GLN A 26 8.67 26.39 14.62
CA GLN A 26 7.35 25.82 14.34
C GLN A 26 7.02 24.65 15.27
N ARG A 27 7.99 23.76 15.55
CA ARG A 27 7.80 22.64 16.49
C ARG A 27 7.46 23.10 17.90
N ARG A 28 8.09 24.18 18.39
CA ARG A 28 7.79 24.76 19.71
C ARG A 28 6.38 25.35 19.75
N ILE A 29 5.99 26.07 18.71
CA ILE A 29 4.64 26.65 18.60
C ILE A 29 3.58 25.55 18.56
N GLU A 30 3.79 24.49 17.77
CA GLU A 30 2.85 23.37 17.71
C GLU A 30 2.75 22.62 19.04
N ALA A 31 3.89 22.38 19.73
CA ALA A 31 3.88 21.74 21.04
C ALA A 31 3.09 22.56 22.07
N GLU A 32 3.27 23.88 22.10
CA GLU A 32 2.52 24.76 23.01
C GLU A 32 1.04 24.86 22.61
N ARG A 33 0.73 24.82 21.30
CA ARG A 33 -0.66 24.78 20.81
C ARG A 33 -1.37 23.51 21.29
N VAL A 34 -0.73 22.35 21.15
CA VAL A 34 -1.27 21.06 21.62
C VAL A 34 -1.53 21.12 23.13
N ARG A 35 -0.57 21.62 23.91
CA ARG A 35 -0.70 21.77 25.36
C ARG A 35 -1.88 22.67 25.73
N THR A 36 -1.93 23.87 25.15
CA THR A 36 -3.00 24.84 25.39
C THR A 36 -4.37 24.24 25.09
N TYR A 37 -4.53 23.58 23.94
CA TYR A 37 -5.82 23.00 23.56
C TYR A 37 -6.25 21.82 24.44
N TRP A 38 -5.31 20.99 24.87
CA TRP A 38 -5.61 19.95 25.86
C TRP A 38 -6.06 20.56 27.19
N GLU A 39 -5.34 21.57 27.67
CA GLU A 39 -5.62 22.23 28.95
C GLU A 39 -6.96 22.97 28.93
N THR A 40 -7.28 23.68 27.84
CA THR A 40 -8.60 24.27 27.61
C THR A 40 -9.69 23.20 27.68
N GLY A 41 -9.49 22.06 27.00
CA GLY A 41 -10.40 20.94 27.06
C GLY A 41 -10.58 20.36 28.45
N ARG A 42 -9.49 20.27 29.22
CA ARG A 42 -9.46 19.74 30.58
C ARG A 42 -10.27 20.62 31.53
N VAL A 43 -10.07 21.94 31.47
CA VAL A 43 -10.79 22.91 32.30
C VAL A 43 -12.29 22.85 32.02
N ILE A 44 -12.67 22.92 30.73
CA ILE A 44 -14.08 22.83 30.32
C ILE A 44 -14.69 21.50 30.76
N ARG A 45 -13.98 20.38 30.51
CA ARG A 45 -14.47 19.05 30.89
C ARG A 45 -14.62 18.90 32.40
N ALA A 46 -13.70 19.44 33.20
CA ALA A 46 -13.80 19.40 34.65
C ALA A 46 -15.06 20.12 35.16
N ASP A 47 -15.42 21.25 34.53
CA ASP A 47 -16.64 22.00 34.84
C ASP A 47 -17.90 21.22 34.43
N ILE A 48 -17.94 20.67 33.21
CA ILE A 48 -19.04 19.81 32.74
C ILE A 48 -19.25 18.61 33.68
N LEU A 49 -18.17 17.99 34.17
CA LEU A 49 -18.24 16.85 35.08
C LEU A 49 -18.73 17.22 36.50
N LYS A 50 -18.74 18.49 36.90
CA LYS A 50 -19.35 18.95 38.16
C LYS A 50 -20.86 19.15 38.05
N HIS A 51 -21.36 19.32 36.82
CA HIS A 51 -22.76 19.61 36.53
C HIS A 51 -23.45 18.47 35.73
N LYS A 52 -23.02 17.21 35.96
CA LYS A 52 -23.48 16.03 35.20
C LYS A 52 -24.98 15.80 35.25
N ASP A 53 -25.63 16.26 36.32
CA ASP A 53 -27.04 16.04 36.61
C ASP A 53 -27.94 16.92 35.72
N ARG A 54 -27.35 17.87 34.99
CA ARG A 54 -28.03 18.75 34.04
C ARG A 54 -27.79 18.24 32.64
N ALA A 55 -28.74 17.47 32.12
CA ALA A 55 -28.80 17.16 30.70
C ALA A 55 -28.66 18.46 29.89
N GLU A 56 -27.88 18.41 28.81
CA GLU A 56 -27.57 19.55 27.90
C GLU A 56 -26.61 20.63 28.40
N TYR A 57 -26.26 20.70 29.69
CA TYR A 57 -25.35 21.73 30.22
C TYR A 57 -24.02 21.79 29.48
N GLY A 58 -23.43 20.63 29.16
CA GLY A 58 -22.16 20.55 28.45
C GLY A 58 -22.19 21.16 27.06
N ALA A 59 -23.28 21.02 26.30
CA ALA A 59 -23.38 21.61 24.97
C ALA A 59 -23.59 23.13 25.06
N GLN A 60 -24.41 23.58 26.01
CA GLN A 60 -24.71 25.00 26.21
C GLN A 60 -23.49 25.77 26.74
N VAL A 61 -22.73 25.22 27.68
CA VAL A 61 -21.55 25.90 28.25
C VAL A 61 -20.46 26.09 27.19
N VAL A 62 -20.23 25.08 26.35
CA VAL A 62 -19.24 25.17 25.25
C VAL A 62 -19.69 26.18 24.20
N LYS A 63 -20.99 26.24 23.88
CA LYS A 63 -21.56 27.24 22.97
C LYS A 63 -21.40 28.66 23.50
N ARG A 64 -21.66 28.86 24.80
CA ARG A 64 -21.51 30.17 25.46
C ARG A 64 -20.04 30.60 25.50
N LEU A 65 -19.13 29.72 25.92
CA LEU A 65 -17.69 29.99 25.92
C LEU A 65 -17.15 30.35 24.54
N ALA A 66 -17.67 29.72 23.48
CA ALA A 66 -17.29 30.05 22.11
C ALA A 66 -17.67 31.49 21.74
N GLY A 67 -18.86 31.95 22.16
CA GLY A 67 -19.30 33.34 21.97
C GLY A 67 -18.49 34.32 22.81
N ASP A 68 -18.36 34.07 24.11
CA ASP A 68 -17.71 34.97 25.07
C ASP A 68 -16.20 35.14 24.79
N LEU A 69 -15.53 34.10 24.27
CA LEU A 69 -14.10 34.14 23.92
C LEU A 69 -13.84 34.50 22.46
N GLU A 70 -14.89 34.69 21.65
CA GLU A 70 -14.80 34.87 20.19
C GLU A 70 -14.00 33.76 19.49
N VAL A 71 -14.11 32.52 20.00
CA VAL A 71 -13.44 31.34 19.46
C VAL A 71 -14.45 30.48 18.70
N ASN A 72 -14.04 29.94 17.55
CA ASN A 72 -14.90 29.02 16.80
C ASN A 72 -15.35 27.83 17.66
N LEU A 73 -16.66 27.59 17.72
CA LEU A 73 -17.27 26.51 18.51
C LEU A 73 -16.61 25.14 18.27
N SER A 74 -16.26 24.83 17.03
CA SER A 74 -15.62 23.55 16.67
C SER A 74 -14.24 23.38 17.31
N VAL A 75 -13.52 24.48 17.59
CA VAL A 75 -12.22 24.43 18.29
C VAL A 75 -12.44 24.01 19.73
N LEU A 76 -13.35 24.66 20.46
CA LEU A 76 -13.63 24.29 21.86
C LEU A 76 -14.19 22.88 21.99
N GLN A 77 -15.08 22.47 21.07
CA GLN A 77 -15.57 21.09 21.01
C GLN A 77 -14.44 20.08 20.83
N ARG A 78 -13.49 20.36 19.92
CA ARG A 78 -12.31 19.50 19.72
C ARG A 78 -11.37 19.51 20.92
N CYS A 79 -11.20 20.63 21.62
CA CYS A 79 -10.44 20.69 22.87
C CYS A 79 -11.07 19.75 23.92
N VAL A 80 -12.40 19.82 24.11
CA VAL A 80 -13.13 18.93 25.03
C VAL A 80 -13.00 17.47 24.62
N GLN A 81 -13.15 17.15 23.33
CA GLN A 81 -12.92 15.80 22.80
C GLN A 81 -11.49 15.33 23.05
N PHE A 82 -10.50 16.21 22.86
CA PHE A 82 -9.09 15.90 23.09
C PHE A 82 -8.81 15.56 24.56
N ALA A 83 -9.30 16.36 25.50
CA ALA A 83 -9.16 16.07 26.93
C ALA A 83 -9.96 14.83 27.38
N LYS A 84 -11.06 14.50 26.69
CA LYS A 84 -11.81 13.25 26.91
C LYS A 84 -11.05 12.04 26.38
N ALA A 85 -10.48 12.14 25.18
CA ALA A 85 -9.72 11.09 24.54
C ALA A 85 -8.41 10.78 25.27
N TYR A 86 -7.78 11.80 25.86
CA TYR A 86 -6.52 11.69 26.61
C TYR A 86 -6.69 12.20 28.06
N PRO A 87 -7.33 11.42 28.96
CA PRO A 87 -7.62 11.86 30.33
C PRO A 87 -6.39 12.11 31.20
N ARG A 88 -5.29 11.40 30.92
CA ARG A 88 -3.99 11.57 31.57
C ARG A 88 -2.99 12.00 30.50
N LEU A 89 -2.27 13.08 30.76
CA LEU A 89 -1.20 13.58 29.91
C LEU A 89 0.01 12.62 30.02
N PRO A 90 0.35 11.76 29.03
CA PRO A 90 1.51 10.88 29.16
C PRO A 90 2.76 11.66 28.75
N ILE A 91 3.68 11.93 29.68
CA ILE A 91 5.10 12.34 29.54
C ILE A 91 5.46 13.21 28.31
N VAL A 92 5.96 14.43 28.60
CA VAL A 92 6.47 15.54 27.76
C VAL A 92 7.24 15.17 26.46
N ALA A 93 7.73 13.95 26.30
CA ALA A 93 8.54 13.50 25.18
C ALA A 93 7.76 13.15 23.89
N THR A 94 6.55 12.58 23.99
CA THR A 94 5.76 12.13 22.81
C THR A 94 5.07 13.29 22.09
N TRP A 95 4.82 14.39 22.81
CA TRP A 95 3.97 15.50 22.42
C TRP A 95 4.66 16.49 21.49
N ARG A 96 6.00 16.51 21.54
CA ARG A 96 6.83 17.33 20.65
C ARG A 96 6.85 16.79 19.21
N GLN A 97 6.32 15.59 19.00
CA GLN A 97 6.44 14.87 17.74
C GLN A 97 5.16 15.00 16.89
N PHE A 98 4.01 15.27 17.50
CA PHE A 98 2.75 15.47 16.80
C PHE A 98 2.25 16.92 16.85
N SER A 99 1.88 17.47 15.70
CA SER A 99 1.17 18.74 15.62
C SER A 99 -0.29 18.58 16.02
N TRP A 100 -0.99 19.69 16.31
CA TRP A 100 -2.42 19.63 16.59
C TRP A 100 -3.24 19.01 15.45
N SER A 101 -2.79 19.14 14.20
CA SER A 101 -3.44 18.49 13.07
C SER A 101 -3.40 16.96 13.16
N HIS A 102 -2.32 16.37 13.69
CA HIS A 102 -2.29 14.93 13.94
C HIS A 102 -3.29 14.54 15.03
N TYR A 103 -3.32 15.29 16.14
CA TYR A 103 -4.29 15.04 17.21
C TYR A 103 -5.74 15.17 16.75
N ARG A 104 -6.04 16.10 15.84
CA ARG A 104 -7.38 16.22 15.23
C ARG A 104 -7.81 14.94 14.50
N GLU A 105 -6.88 14.25 13.85
CA GLU A 105 -7.16 12.95 13.23
C GLU A 105 -7.30 11.87 14.31
N LEU A 106 -6.38 11.81 15.28
CA LEU A 106 -6.37 10.77 16.32
C LEU A 106 -7.59 10.79 17.24
N ILE A 107 -8.12 11.96 17.59
CA ILE A 107 -9.31 12.07 18.45
C ILE A 107 -10.59 11.53 17.80
N THR A 108 -10.58 11.29 16.48
CA THR A 108 -11.70 10.63 15.78
C THR A 108 -11.75 9.13 16.08
N VAL A 109 -10.63 8.54 16.54
CA VAL A 109 -10.53 7.12 16.90
C VAL A 109 -11.01 6.94 18.33
N THR A 110 -12.22 6.42 18.49
CA THR A 110 -12.88 6.24 19.80
C THR A 110 -12.18 5.21 20.70
N ASP A 111 -11.67 4.13 20.11
CA ASP A 111 -10.93 3.07 20.80
C ASP A 111 -9.52 3.52 21.20
N GLU A 112 -9.26 3.55 22.51
CA GLU A 112 -7.99 3.99 23.10
C GLU A 112 -6.80 3.11 22.69
N LYS A 113 -6.96 1.79 22.62
CA LYS A 113 -5.88 0.87 22.23
C LYS A 113 -5.50 1.09 20.78
N LYS A 114 -6.48 1.24 19.89
CA LYS A 114 -6.25 1.52 18.47
C LYS A 114 -5.56 2.87 18.27
N ARG A 115 -5.99 3.90 18.99
CA ARG A 115 -5.39 5.23 18.93
C ARG A 115 -3.92 5.22 19.37
N SER A 116 -3.62 4.58 20.51
CA SER A 116 -2.24 4.45 21.02
C SER A 116 -1.32 3.70 20.05
N ARG A 117 -1.85 2.69 19.37
CA ARG A 117 -1.14 1.95 18.33
C ARG A 117 -0.83 2.81 17.10
N LEU A 118 -1.82 3.54 16.59
CA LEU A 118 -1.66 4.47 15.46
C LEU A 118 -0.63 5.56 15.77
N GLU A 119 -0.63 6.08 17.00
CA GLU A 119 0.40 7.01 17.46
C GLU A 119 1.80 6.40 17.39
N LYS A 120 1.98 5.18 17.90
CA LYS A 120 3.28 4.50 17.86
C LYS A 120 3.77 4.29 16.43
N LEU A 121 2.89 3.86 15.53
CA LEU A 121 3.24 3.67 14.12
C LEU A 121 3.57 4.99 13.42
N ALA A 122 2.77 6.03 13.67
CA ALA A 122 2.98 7.35 13.09
C ALA A 122 4.31 7.97 13.55
N LEU A 123 4.73 7.75 14.80
CA LEU A 123 6.05 8.15 15.30
C LEU A 123 7.18 7.34 14.69
N GLN A 124 7.02 6.01 14.59
CA GLN A 124 8.06 5.13 14.05
C GLN A 124 8.35 5.35 12.56
N ASN A 125 7.35 5.82 11.81
CA ASN A 125 7.41 5.97 10.35
C ASN A 125 7.36 7.43 9.90
N ASP A 126 7.48 8.40 10.82
CA ASP A 126 7.41 9.84 10.54
C ASP A 126 6.20 10.23 9.67
N TRP A 127 5.02 9.67 9.96
CA TRP A 127 3.84 9.90 9.12
C TRP A 127 3.42 11.37 9.12
N SER A 128 3.16 11.89 7.94
CA SER A 128 2.42 13.15 7.77
C SER A 128 0.96 13.00 8.19
N VAL A 129 0.30 14.13 8.44
CA VAL A 129 -1.14 14.19 8.74
C VAL A 129 -1.98 13.44 7.69
N GLN A 130 -1.61 13.55 6.41
CA GLN A 130 -2.30 12.86 5.31
C GLN A 130 -2.12 11.34 5.36
N GLN A 131 -0.91 10.85 5.67
CA GLN A 131 -0.65 9.43 5.83
C GLN A 131 -1.44 8.88 7.02
N LEU A 132 -1.41 9.57 8.15
CA LEU A 132 -2.18 9.20 9.34
C LEU A 132 -3.70 9.14 9.04
N ALA A 133 -4.25 10.17 8.39
CA ALA A 133 -5.67 10.19 7.99
C ALA A 133 -6.03 9.03 7.05
N SER A 134 -5.16 8.72 6.08
CA SER A 134 -5.34 7.59 5.17
C SER A 134 -5.35 6.25 5.90
N HIS A 135 -4.43 6.03 6.84
CA HIS A 135 -4.41 4.81 7.67
C HIS A 135 -5.63 4.72 8.59
N ILE A 136 -6.09 5.84 9.18
CA ILE A 136 -7.33 5.86 9.97
C ILE A 136 -8.52 5.46 9.10
N LYS A 137 -8.64 6.02 7.89
CA LYS A 137 -9.72 5.69 6.95
C LYS A 137 -9.69 4.22 6.55
N LYS A 138 -8.52 3.70 6.17
CA LYS A 138 -8.33 2.28 5.85
C LYS A 138 -8.77 1.38 7.02
N ASN A 139 -8.32 1.68 8.24
CA ASN A 139 -8.68 0.88 9.42
C ASN A 139 -10.18 0.93 9.76
N GLN A 140 -10.85 2.06 9.53
CA GLN A 140 -12.30 2.18 9.72
C GLN A 140 -13.10 1.34 8.73
N LEU A 141 -12.69 1.28 7.45
CA LEU A 141 -13.30 0.43 6.43
C LEU A 141 -13.29 -1.06 6.81
N PHE A 142 -12.23 -1.53 7.47
CA PHE A 142 -12.15 -2.91 7.95
C PHE A 142 -13.07 -3.21 9.14
N LEU A 143 -13.32 -2.23 10.02
CA LEU A 143 -14.20 -2.42 11.18
C LEU A 143 -15.67 -2.48 10.78
N THR A 144 -16.09 -1.69 9.78
CA THR A 144 -17.46 -1.72 9.26
C THR A 144 -17.79 -3.02 8.53
N ALA A 145 -16.80 -3.69 7.93
CA ALA A 145 -16.98 -5.00 7.29
C ALA A 145 -17.14 -6.16 8.28
N GLY A 146 -16.74 -5.97 9.55
CA GLY A 146 -16.75 -7.02 10.58
C GLY A 146 -18.09 -7.22 11.32
N GLU A 147 -19.01 -6.25 11.29
CA GLU A 147 -20.24 -6.27 12.12
C GLU A 147 -21.57 -6.44 11.35
N GLY A 148 -21.54 -6.74 10.05
CA GLY A 148 -22.75 -7.06 9.30
C GLY A 148 -22.43 -7.69 7.96
N ARG A 149 -23.17 -8.73 7.57
CA ARG A 149 -23.08 -9.36 6.24
C ARG A 149 -22.94 -8.27 5.17
N PRO A 150 -21.94 -8.32 4.26
CA PRO A 150 -21.67 -7.18 3.41
C PRO A 150 -22.86 -6.92 2.48
N ALA A 151 -23.23 -5.63 2.40
CA ALA A 151 -23.72 -5.07 1.15
C ALA A 151 -22.77 -5.50 0.01
N SER A 152 -23.34 -5.89 -1.13
CA SER A 152 -22.68 -6.38 -2.36
C SER A 152 -21.14 -6.39 -2.34
N ILE A 153 -20.54 -7.56 -2.09
CA ILE A 153 -19.08 -7.75 -2.22
C ILE A 153 -18.68 -7.38 -3.64
N SER A 154 -17.75 -6.42 -3.78
CA SER A 154 -17.20 -6.01 -5.08
C SER A 154 -16.64 -7.23 -5.82
N GLN A 155 -17.13 -7.44 -7.04
CA GLN A 155 -16.61 -8.48 -7.94
C GLN A 155 -15.49 -7.88 -8.77
N LEU A 156 -14.27 -8.36 -8.55
CA LEU A 156 -13.11 -7.95 -9.32
C LEU A 156 -13.17 -8.55 -10.72
N THR A 157 -12.96 -7.72 -11.73
CA THR A 157 -12.69 -8.18 -13.08
C THR A 157 -11.24 -8.64 -13.17
N PHE A 158 -11.00 -9.78 -13.82
CA PHE A 158 -9.67 -10.29 -14.10
C PHE A 158 -9.63 -10.91 -15.49
N ALA A 159 -8.43 -10.96 -16.08
CA ALA A 159 -8.17 -11.70 -17.30
C ALA A 159 -7.26 -12.89 -17.00
N ARG A 160 -7.53 -14.04 -17.62
CA ARG A 160 -6.56 -15.13 -17.66
C ARG A 160 -5.58 -14.82 -18.78
N GLY A 161 -4.29 -15.05 -18.55
CA GLY A 161 -3.30 -14.94 -19.60
C GLY A 161 -2.72 -16.27 -20.03
N ARG A 162 -1.86 -16.20 -21.03
CA ARG A 162 -1.25 -17.35 -21.70
C ARG A 162 0.19 -17.50 -21.24
N LEU A 163 0.51 -18.69 -20.73
CA LEU A 163 1.86 -18.99 -20.27
C LEU A 163 2.86 -19.02 -21.44
N ASN A 164 4.13 -18.74 -21.13
CA ASN A 164 5.25 -18.80 -22.06
C ASN A 164 5.06 -17.99 -23.35
N THR A 165 4.23 -16.94 -23.29
CA THR A 165 3.89 -16.09 -24.42
C THR A 165 4.39 -14.68 -24.16
N TYR A 166 5.12 -14.12 -25.11
CA TYR A 166 5.89 -12.88 -24.96
C TYR A 166 5.76 -11.98 -26.19
N GLY A 167 5.86 -10.67 -25.97
CA GLY A 167 5.88 -9.68 -27.04
C GLY A 167 7.29 -9.50 -27.61
N ILE A 168 7.37 -9.14 -28.89
CA ILE A 168 8.62 -8.76 -29.56
C ILE A 168 8.79 -7.25 -29.51
N VAL A 169 9.91 -6.82 -28.95
CA VAL A 169 10.26 -5.41 -28.73
C VAL A 169 11.62 -5.08 -29.34
N PRO A 170 11.96 -3.79 -29.55
CA PRO A 170 13.30 -3.39 -29.91
C PRO A 170 14.32 -3.85 -28.86
N ALA A 171 15.42 -4.43 -29.31
CA ALA A 171 16.49 -4.90 -28.44
C ALA A 171 17.17 -3.71 -27.75
N ASN A 172 17.27 -3.77 -26.43
CA ASN A 172 18.14 -2.89 -25.66
C ASN A 172 19.59 -3.30 -25.95
N LYS A 173 20.31 -2.48 -26.73
CA LYS A 173 21.69 -2.76 -27.16
C LYS A 173 22.69 -2.94 -26.02
N SER A 174 22.37 -2.48 -24.82
CA SER A 174 23.19 -2.68 -23.62
C SER A 174 23.02 -4.06 -22.99
N LEU A 175 21.87 -4.71 -23.21
CA LEU A 175 21.52 -6.02 -22.62
C LEU A 175 21.61 -7.14 -23.67
N ILE A 176 21.20 -6.85 -24.90
CA ILE A 176 21.13 -7.81 -26.01
C ILE A 176 22.19 -7.46 -27.04
N ARG A 177 23.14 -8.39 -27.23
CA ARG A 177 24.27 -8.22 -28.16
C ARG A 177 23.96 -8.70 -29.58
N GLN A 178 22.85 -9.41 -29.78
CA GLN A 178 22.52 -10.06 -31.04
C GLN A 178 21.16 -9.58 -31.55
N GLY A 179 21.17 -9.04 -32.78
CA GLY A 179 19.96 -8.66 -33.49
C GLY A 179 19.30 -7.35 -33.01
N PRO A 180 18.36 -6.81 -33.80
CA PRO A 180 17.66 -5.56 -33.49
C PRO A 180 16.42 -5.74 -32.61
N LEU A 181 16.00 -6.99 -32.35
CA LEU A 181 14.76 -7.33 -31.64
C LEU A 181 15.03 -8.30 -30.49
N ALA A 182 14.18 -8.25 -29.48
CA ALA A 182 14.23 -9.13 -28.31
C ALA A 182 12.81 -9.51 -27.88
N MET A 183 12.71 -10.57 -27.07
CA MET A 183 11.49 -10.93 -26.38
C MET A 183 11.40 -10.15 -25.06
N ASP A 184 10.25 -9.55 -24.76
CA ASP A 184 9.97 -8.87 -23.50
C ASP A 184 9.43 -9.86 -22.47
N PHE A 185 10.22 -10.11 -21.41
CA PHE A 185 9.85 -11.01 -20.31
C PHE A 185 9.20 -10.26 -19.14
N GLY A 186 8.90 -8.97 -19.32
CA GLY A 186 8.46 -8.08 -18.26
C GLY A 186 9.63 -7.72 -17.33
N PHE A 187 9.35 -6.96 -16.27
CA PHE A 187 10.35 -6.57 -15.26
C PHE A 187 11.60 -5.84 -15.80
N ARG A 188 11.50 -5.26 -17.01
CA ARG A 188 12.63 -4.69 -17.79
C ARG A 188 13.65 -5.73 -18.25
N GLU A 189 13.33 -7.00 -18.16
CA GLU A 189 14.14 -8.09 -18.65
C GLU A 189 13.79 -8.39 -20.10
N GLN A 190 14.83 -8.46 -20.92
CA GLN A 190 14.73 -8.83 -22.32
C GLN A 190 15.55 -10.10 -22.56
N TYR A 191 15.03 -10.97 -23.42
CA TYR A 191 15.73 -12.20 -23.81
C TYR A 191 15.97 -12.22 -25.32
N ALA A 192 17.15 -12.70 -25.72
CA ALA A 192 17.52 -12.77 -27.13
C ALA A 192 16.61 -13.75 -27.89
N ILE A 193 16.25 -13.43 -29.12
CA ILE A 193 15.47 -14.32 -29.97
C ILE A 193 16.34 -15.55 -30.32
N PRO A 194 15.88 -16.79 -30.05
CA PRO A 194 16.66 -17.99 -30.38
C PRO A 194 16.98 -18.10 -31.88
N GLU A 195 18.12 -18.71 -32.18
CA GLU A 195 18.48 -19.04 -33.57
C GLU A 195 17.41 -19.96 -34.20
N GLY A 196 17.13 -19.76 -35.49
CA GLY A 196 16.10 -20.51 -36.21
C GLY A 196 14.65 -20.04 -35.96
N ALA A 197 14.45 -18.94 -35.21
CA ALA A 197 13.14 -18.31 -35.09
C ALA A 197 12.58 -17.88 -36.47
N PRO A 198 11.24 -17.85 -36.63
CA PRO A 198 10.61 -17.32 -37.83
C PRO A 198 10.93 -15.83 -38.02
N ARG A 199 10.58 -15.27 -39.18
CA ARG A 199 10.69 -13.83 -39.41
C ARG A 199 9.73 -13.08 -38.47
N LEU A 200 10.28 -12.34 -37.52
CA LEU A 200 9.55 -11.55 -36.52
C LEU A 200 9.73 -10.05 -36.76
N LYS A 201 8.72 -9.27 -36.38
CA LYS A 201 8.75 -7.81 -36.32
C LYS A 201 8.34 -7.33 -34.92
N GLU A 202 8.63 -6.06 -34.62
CA GLU A 202 8.12 -5.40 -33.42
C GLU A 202 6.59 -5.55 -33.31
N ASN A 203 6.11 -5.74 -32.08
CA ASN A 203 4.71 -6.01 -31.71
C ASN A 203 4.15 -7.37 -32.17
N ASP A 204 4.97 -8.24 -32.78
CA ASP A 204 4.59 -9.65 -32.90
C ASP A 204 4.55 -10.30 -31.51
N THR A 205 3.74 -11.35 -31.36
CA THR A 205 3.76 -12.21 -30.17
C THR A 205 4.27 -13.59 -30.50
N VAL A 206 5.00 -14.17 -29.56
CA VAL A 206 5.63 -15.48 -29.72
C VAL A 206 5.37 -16.34 -28.49
N GLU A 207 5.27 -17.64 -28.73
CA GLU A 207 5.21 -18.66 -27.69
C GLU A 207 6.52 -19.45 -27.70
N LEU A 208 7.09 -19.70 -26.52
CA LEU A 208 8.31 -20.49 -26.40
C LEU A 208 8.04 -21.96 -26.73
N VAL A 209 8.96 -22.57 -27.47
CA VAL A 209 8.91 -23.98 -27.86
C VAL A 209 10.00 -24.75 -27.13
N PHE A 210 9.61 -25.81 -26.43
CA PHE A 210 10.50 -26.64 -25.65
C PHE A 210 10.53 -28.08 -26.19
N THR A 211 11.73 -28.66 -26.24
CA THR A 211 11.94 -30.09 -26.54
C THR A 211 12.82 -30.69 -25.46
N GLY A 212 12.36 -31.77 -24.80
CA GLY A 212 13.11 -32.39 -23.70
C GLY A 212 13.40 -31.47 -22.51
N GLY A 213 12.59 -30.42 -22.31
CA GLY A 213 12.77 -29.43 -21.24
C GLY A 213 13.71 -28.27 -21.59
N ALA A 214 14.44 -28.35 -22.71
CA ALA A 214 15.27 -27.26 -23.21
C ALA A 214 14.47 -26.33 -24.14
N LEU A 215 14.73 -25.03 -24.05
CA LEU A 215 14.21 -24.05 -25.02
C LEU A 215 14.86 -24.32 -26.38
N THR A 216 14.06 -24.71 -27.36
CA THR A 216 14.54 -25.05 -28.72
C THR A 216 14.18 -24.02 -29.77
N GLY A 217 13.31 -23.06 -29.44
CA GLY A 217 12.94 -22.00 -30.36
C GLY A 217 11.70 -21.25 -29.92
N VAL A 218 11.13 -20.49 -30.85
CA VAL A 218 9.90 -19.75 -30.66
C VAL A 218 8.98 -19.92 -31.87
N ARG A 219 7.68 -19.89 -31.64
CA ARG A 219 6.67 -19.88 -32.70
C ARG A 219 5.87 -18.60 -32.60
N LYS A 220 5.63 -17.96 -33.75
CA LYS A 220 4.73 -16.80 -33.84
C LYS A 220 3.29 -17.23 -33.54
N VAL A 221 2.61 -16.49 -32.68
CA VAL A 221 1.22 -16.72 -32.31
C VAL A 221 0.44 -15.41 -32.43
N GLU A 222 -0.89 -15.51 -32.40
CA GLU A 222 -1.76 -14.36 -32.21
C GLU A 222 -2.26 -14.39 -30.76
N ALA A 223 -1.66 -13.55 -29.93
CA ALA A 223 -2.08 -13.32 -28.55
C ALA A 223 -2.19 -11.80 -28.32
N PRO A 224 -3.30 -11.30 -27.76
CA PRO A 224 -3.43 -9.89 -27.40
C PRO A 224 -2.55 -9.56 -26.19
N GLU A 225 -2.23 -8.27 -26.00
CA GLU A 225 -1.39 -7.80 -24.89
C GLU A 225 -1.94 -8.20 -23.51
N GLU A 226 -3.27 -8.24 -23.38
CA GLU A 226 -3.98 -8.69 -22.18
C GLU A 226 -3.79 -10.18 -21.85
N GLU A 227 -3.25 -10.99 -22.76
CA GLU A 227 -2.87 -12.39 -22.47
C GLU A 227 -1.41 -12.52 -22.02
N LEU A 228 -0.58 -11.50 -22.24
CA LEU A 228 0.84 -11.53 -21.92
C LEU A 228 1.10 -11.41 -20.41
N PHE A 229 2.39 -11.45 -20.03
CA PHE A 229 2.88 -11.25 -18.67
C PHE A 229 2.22 -12.16 -17.63
N THR A 230 2.05 -13.42 -18.00
CA THR A 230 1.48 -14.48 -17.16
C THR A 230 2.51 -15.58 -16.97
N TYR A 231 2.82 -15.88 -15.72
CA TYR A 231 3.99 -16.67 -15.37
C TYR A 231 3.66 -17.80 -14.41
N ARG A 232 4.43 -18.88 -14.52
CA ARG A 232 4.59 -19.84 -13.44
C ARG A 232 5.54 -19.21 -12.41
N THR A 233 5.16 -19.29 -11.14
CA THR A 233 5.83 -18.52 -10.10
C THR A 233 5.95 -19.33 -8.81
N GLY A 234 7.14 -19.35 -8.23
CA GLY A 234 7.40 -19.88 -6.89
C GLY A 234 7.12 -18.81 -5.83
N VAL A 235 6.48 -19.19 -4.73
CA VAL A 235 6.25 -18.29 -3.59
C VAL A 235 7.43 -18.41 -2.64
N GLU A 236 8.25 -17.37 -2.55
CA GLU A 236 9.36 -17.33 -1.60
C GLU A 236 8.86 -17.00 -0.20
N ARG A 237 7.98 -15.99 -0.09
CA ARG A 237 7.45 -15.54 1.19
C ARG A 237 6.16 -14.74 1.03
N VAL A 238 5.16 -15.04 1.88
CA VAL A 238 4.03 -14.16 2.13
C VAL A 238 4.50 -13.04 3.06
N ILE A 239 4.68 -11.82 2.53
CA ILE A 239 5.12 -10.67 3.33
C ILE A 239 3.91 -10.22 4.16
N ASP A 240 2.86 -9.81 3.45
CA ASP A 240 1.58 -9.37 3.97
C ASP A 240 0.47 -10.16 3.26
N ALA A 241 -0.78 -10.05 3.73
CA ALA A 241 -1.91 -10.72 3.09
C ALA A 241 -2.13 -10.27 1.64
N ASP A 242 -1.67 -9.08 1.29
CA ASP A 242 -1.83 -8.48 -0.02
C ASP A 242 -0.50 -8.18 -0.73
N THR A 243 0.62 -8.71 -0.20
CA THR A 243 1.97 -8.53 -0.75
C THR A 243 2.79 -9.82 -0.64
N LEU A 244 3.25 -10.34 -1.77
CA LEU A 244 4.09 -11.54 -1.86
C LEU A 244 5.48 -11.22 -2.37
N LEU A 245 6.49 -11.92 -1.86
CA LEU A 245 7.79 -12.06 -2.52
C LEU A 245 7.78 -13.38 -3.29
N VAL A 246 8.08 -13.30 -4.58
CA VAL A 246 7.99 -14.45 -5.48
C VAL A 246 9.18 -14.52 -6.43
N SER A 247 9.44 -15.71 -6.95
CA SER A 247 10.42 -15.97 -8.02
C SER A 247 9.71 -16.45 -9.28
N PHE A 248 10.02 -15.82 -10.42
CA PHE A 248 9.46 -16.18 -11.71
C PHE A 248 10.23 -17.33 -12.36
N ASP A 249 9.49 -18.34 -12.80
CA ASP A 249 10.00 -19.41 -13.64
C ASP A 249 9.64 -19.09 -15.11
N PHE A 250 10.62 -18.55 -15.81
CA PHE A 250 10.51 -18.24 -17.23
C PHE A 250 10.87 -19.41 -18.14
N ARG A 251 11.19 -20.57 -17.57
CA ARG A 251 11.60 -21.78 -18.30
C ARG A 251 12.87 -21.58 -19.14
N CYS A 252 13.63 -20.53 -18.89
CA CYS A 252 14.95 -20.25 -19.41
C CYS A 252 15.94 -20.09 -18.24
N PRO A 253 17.27 -20.12 -18.45
CA PRO A 253 18.27 -20.11 -17.38
C PRO A 253 18.42 -18.71 -16.75
N MET A 254 17.33 -18.18 -16.20
CA MET A 254 17.27 -16.94 -15.46
C MET A 254 16.23 -17.04 -14.34
N SER A 255 16.47 -16.30 -13.27
CA SER A 255 15.54 -16.19 -12.14
C SER A 255 15.41 -14.72 -11.77
N VAL A 256 14.16 -14.26 -11.67
CA VAL A 256 13.84 -12.90 -11.23
C VAL A 256 12.95 -13.01 -10.00
N SER A 257 13.36 -12.36 -8.92
CA SER A 257 12.55 -12.24 -7.71
C SER A 257 11.91 -10.86 -7.64
N GLN A 258 10.61 -10.81 -7.37
CA GLN A 258 9.86 -9.56 -7.30
C GLN A 258 8.91 -9.53 -6.12
N LYS A 259 8.75 -8.35 -5.52
CA LYS A 259 7.65 -8.06 -4.61
C LYS A 259 6.42 -7.67 -5.42
N LEU A 260 5.34 -8.42 -5.24
CA LEU A 260 4.08 -8.21 -5.93
C LEU A 260 2.99 -7.80 -4.96
N ARG A 261 2.23 -6.77 -5.33
CA ARG A 261 1.05 -6.28 -4.63
C ARG A 261 -0.19 -6.89 -5.28
N LEU A 262 -1.08 -7.49 -4.50
CA LEU A 262 -2.35 -8.02 -5.02
C LEU A 262 -3.22 -6.87 -5.56
N ARG A 263 -3.62 -6.97 -6.83
CA ARG A 263 -4.40 -5.93 -7.53
C ARG A 263 -5.83 -5.86 -7.01
N GLY A 264 -6.33 -4.63 -6.89
CA GLY A 264 -7.74 -4.33 -6.63
C GLY A 264 -8.16 -4.49 -5.16
N ILE A 265 -7.24 -4.85 -4.26
CA ILE A 265 -7.54 -5.08 -2.85
C ILE A 265 -6.53 -4.45 -1.88
N ASN A 266 -7.02 -3.95 -0.75
CA ASN A 266 -6.19 -3.62 0.40
C ASN A 266 -6.54 -4.55 1.56
N CYS A 267 -5.53 -5.17 2.17
CA CYS A 267 -5.69 -5.90 3.42
C CYS A 267 -5.41 -5.00 4.63
N PRO A 268 -5.87 -5.41 5.82
CA PRO A 268 -5.52 -4.74 7.07
C PRO A 268 -4.01 -4.78 7.30
N GLU A 269 -3.50 -3.77 8.02
CA GLU A 269 -2.08 -3.67 8.38
C GLU A 269 -1.61 -4.90 9.15
N MET A 270 -0.42 -5.43 8.82
CA MET A 270 0.09 -6.69 9.37
C MET A 270 0.22 -6.73 10.89
N ASP A 271 0.29 -5.57 11.51
CA ASP A 271 0.45 -5.48 12.94
C ASP A 271 -0.89 -5.73 13.66
N THR A 272 -2.04 -5.57 13.01
CA THR A 272 -3.38 -5.85 13.55
C THR A 272 -3.70 -7.34 13.59
N GLU A 273 -4.70 -7.75 14.38
CA GLU A 273 -5.11 -9.17 14.43
C GLU A 273 -5.80 -9.58 13.13
N GLU A 274 -6.51 -8.65 12.50
CA GLU A 274 -7.15 -8.79 11.20
C GLU A 274 -6.11 -9.01 10.10
N GLY A 275 -5.01 -8.23 10.10
CA GLY A 275 -3.92 -8.38 9.14
C GLY A 275 -3.20 -9.72 9.31
N LYS A 276 -2.92 -10.13 10.55
CA LYS A 276 -2.39 -11.47 10.85
C LYS A 276 -3.35 -12.59 10.44
N ARG A 277 -4.66 -12.40 10.56
CA ARG A 277 -5.67 -13.38 10.13
C ARG A 277 -5.69 -13.49 8.61
N ALA A 278 -5.69 -12.36 7.90
CA ALA A 278 -5.65 -12.31 6.44
C ALA A 278 -4.36 -12.96 5.90
N LYS A 279 -3.21 -12.72 6.54
CA LYS A 279 -1.95 -13.38 6.16
C LYS A 279 -2.02 -14.89 6.33
N ARG A 280 -2.47 -15.37 7.50
CA ARG A 280 -2.63 -16.80 7.77
C ARG A 280 -3.57 -17.47 6.77
N PHE A 281 -4.62 -16.76 6.34
CA PHE A 281 -5.51 -17.23 5.29
C PHE A 281 -4.75 -17.45 3.97
N VAL A 282 -3.99 -16.46 3.50
CA VAL A 282 -3.17 -16.60 2.28
C VAL A 282 -2.17 -17.74 2.40
N GLU A 283 -1.43 -17.81 3.51
CA GLU A 283 -0.47 -18.90 3.77
C GLU A 283 -1.17 -20.26 3.72
N SER A 284 -2.37 -20.39 4.30
CA SER A 284 -3.14 -21.64 4.27
C SER A 284 -3.61 -22.04 2.87
N ARG A 285 -3.98 -21.06 2.03
CA ARG A 285 -4.42 -21.29 0.64
C ARG A 285 -3.27 -21.72 -0.25
N LEU A 286 -2.10 -21.11 -0.06
CA LEU A 286 -0.91 -21.39 -0.85
C LEU A 286 -0.11 -22.60 -0.34
N LYS A 287 -0.43 -23.10 0.88
CA LYS A 287 0.18 -24.30 1.43
C LYS A 287 -0.11 -25.51 0.52
N GLY A 288 0.95 -26.20 0.10
CA GLY A 288 0.85 -27.36 -0.78
C GLY A 288 0.66 -27.03 -2.27
N CYS A 289 0.77 -25.75 -2.65
CA CYS A 289 1.02 -25.35 -4.03
C CYS A 289 2.53 -25.38 -4.29
N GLU A 290 2.97 -26.18 -5.26
CA GLU A 290 4.37 -26.15 -5.72
C GLU A 290 4.68 -24.82 -6.44
N PHE A 291 3.68 -24.28 -7.13
CA PHE A 291 3.75 -23.00 -7.82
C PHE A 291 2.37 -22.33 -7.80
N ILE A 292 2.36 -21.04 -8.14
CA ILE A 292 1.17 -20.27 -8.46
C ILE A 292 1.30 -19.71 -9.88
N ILE A 293 0.17 -19.30 -10.46
CA ILE A 293 0.15 -18.53 -11.69
C ILE A 293 -0.08 -17.07 -11.34
N VAL A 294 0.80 -16.22 -11.83
CA VAL A 294 0.75 -14.78 -11.60
C VAL A 294 0.58 -14.07 -12.92
N LYS A 295 -0.42 -13.22 -13.02
CA LYS A 295 -0.52 -12.22 -14.08
C LYS A 295 -0.14 -10.86 -13.52
N THR A 296 0.86 -10.21 -14.10
CA THR A 296 1.34 -8.91 -13.59
C THR A 296 0.89 -7.74 -14.44
N TYR A 297 0.75 -6.61 -13.77
CA TYR A 297 0.43 -5.32 -14.35
C TYR A 297 1.43 -4.29 -13.83
N LYS A 298 1.87 -3.39 -14.70
CA LYS A 298 2.69 -2.26 -14.27
C LYS A 298 1.81 -1.24 -13.56
N ASP A 299 2.14 -0.91 -12.32
CA ASP A 299 1.49 0.21 -11.64
C ASP A 299 2.02 1.52 -12.23
N THR A 300 1.21 2.16 -13.08
CA THR A 300 1.57 3.44 -13.70
C THR A 300 1.25 4.64 -12.79
N THR A 301 0.58 4.40 -11.66
CA THR A 301 0.13 5.44 -10.73
C THR A 301 1.03 5.59 -9.51
N ASP A 302 1.83 4.56 -9.22
CA ASP A 302 2.65 4.52 -8.02
C ASP A 302 4.09 4.99 -8.26
N LYS A 303 4.54 5.89 -7.39
CA LYS A 303 5.91 6.45 -7.38
C LYS A 303 6.99 5.44 -6.97
N TYR A 304 6.61 4.23 -6.56
CA TYR A 304 7.53 3.19 -6.07
C TYR A 304 7.75 2.03 -7.06
N ASP A 305 7.29 2.14 -8.32
CA ASP A 305 7.54 1.16 -9.40
C ASP A 305 7.18 -0.28 -8.99
N ARG A 306 6.06 -0.43 -8.26
CA ARG A 306 5.56 -1.73 -7.79
C ARG A 306 4.77 -2.42 -8.90
N TYR A 307 4.80 -3.75 -8.91
CA TYR A 307 3.97 -4.54 -9.81
C TYR A 307 2.69 -4.97 -9.09
N LEU A 308 1.56 -4.74 -9.74
CA LEU A 308 0.27 -5.26 -9.33
C LEU A 308 0.10 -6.67 -9.90
N ALA A 309 -0.59 -7.55 -9.18
CA ALA A 309 -0.71 -8.95 -9.56
C ALA A 309 -2.10 -9.52 -9.30
N ASP A 310 -2.54 -10.33 -10.27
CA ASP A 310 -3.61 -11.29 -10.08
C ASP A 310 -3.00 -12.66 -9.83
N ILE A 311 -3.46 -13.34 -8.77
CA ILE A 311 -2.89 -14.61 -8.34
C ILE A 311 -3.90 -15.73 -8.50
N PHE A 312 -3.49 -16.76 -9.23
CA PHE A 312 -4.26 -17.97 -9.45
C PHE A 312 -3.53 -19.19 -8.91
N TYR A 313 -4.24 -20.04 -8.16
CA TYR A 313 -3.63 -21.19 -7.51
C TYR A 313 -4.56 -22.41 -7.46
N LYS A 314 -3.97 -23.59 -7.29
CA LYS A 314 -4.67 -24.84 -7.03
C LYS A 314 -3.74 -25.80 -6.29
N ALA A 315 -4.06 -26.15 -5.06
CA ALA A 315 -3.27 -27.08 -4.26
C ALA A 315 -3.22 -28.47 -4.94
N GLY A 316 -2.04 -29.10 -4.95
CA GLY A 316 -1.82 -30.42 -5.54
C GLY A 316 -1.88 -30.49 -7.07
N ALA A 317 -2.00 -29.37 -7.77
CA ALA A 317 -1.94 -29.35 -9.23
C ALA A 317 -0.47 -29.32 -9.70
N GLY A 318 -0.07 -30.31 -10.51
CA GLY A 318 1.25 -30.32 -11.18
C GLY A 318 1.27 -29.62 -12.54
N ASP A 319 0.10 -29.41 -13.15
CA ASP A 319 -0.01 -28.77 -14.48
C ASP A 319 -0.30 -27.27 -14.37
N SER A 320 0.67 -26.45 -14.81
CA SER A 320 0.58 -25.00 -14.83
C SER A 320 -0.54 -24.47 -15.71
N SER A 321 -0.84 -25.13 -16.83
CA SER A 321 -1.89 -24.71 -17.77
C SER A 321 -3.27 -24.84 -17.14
N LEU A 322 -3.49 -25.93 -16.37
CA LEU A 322 -4.73 -26.11 -15.60
C LEU A 322 -4.91 -25.00 -14.56
N VAL A 323 -3.86 -24.60 -13.84
CA VAL A 323 -3.93 -23.52 -12.85
C VAL A 323 -4.17 -22.16 -13.52
N ALA A 324 -3.54 -21.91 -14.68
CA ALA A 324 -3.75 -20.68 -15.44
C ALA A 324 -5.22 -20.52 -15.85
N CYS A 325 -5.83 -21.57 -16.40
CA CYS A 325 -7.22 -21.50 -16.87
C CYS A 325 -8.28 -21.62 -15.76
N LYS A 326 -8.06 -22.51 -14.77
CA LYS A 326 -9.08 -22.92 -13.79
C LYS A 326 -8.67 -22.75 -12.32
N GLY A 327 -7.50 -22.16 -12.06
CA GLY A 327 -7.04 -21.87 -10.70
C GLY A 327 -7.97 -20.91 -9.97
N LYS A 328 -8.08 -21.05 -8.66
CA LYS A 328 -8.84 -20.13 -7.82
C LYS A 328 -8.19 -18.75 -7.81
N PHE A 329 -9.00 -17.70 -7.79
CA PHE A 329 -8.52 -16.32 -7.81
C PHE A 329 -8.38 -15.79 -6.38
N LEU A 330 -7.13 -15.70 -5.91
CA LEU A 330 -6.83 -15.37 -4.51
C LEU A 330 -7.30 -13.97 -4.12
N ASN A 331 -7.18 -12.98 -5.03
CA ASN A 331 -7.57 -11.60 -4.75
C ASN A 331 -9.06 -11.50 -4.39
N GLN A 332 -9.92 -12.19 -5.14
CA GLN A 332 -11.36 -12.22 -4.88
C GLN A 332 -11.68 -13.00 -3.60
N GLU A 333 -11.02 -14.14 -3.34
CA GLU A 333 -11.26 -14.90 -2.11
C GLU A 333 -10.97 -14.05 -0.84
N LEU A 334 -10.00 -13.15 -0.88
CA LEU A 334 -9.74 -12.22 0.23
C LEU A 334 -10.91 -11.23 0.45
N LEU A 335 -11.59 -10.78 -0.62
CA LEU A 335 -12.79 -9.95 -0.50
C LEU A 335 -13.98 -10.77 -0.01
N ASP A 336 -14.17 -11.97 -0.57
CA ASP A 336 -15.29 -12.85 -0.25
C ASP A 336 -15.31 -13.24 1.25
N GLU A 337 -14.12 -13.41 1.82
CA GLU A 337 -13.93 -13.75 3.24
C GLU A 337 -13.89 -12.51 4.17
N GLY A 338 -14.07 -11.31 3.63
CA GLY A 338 -14.00 -10.05 4.39
C GLY A 338 -12.60 -9.77 4.98
N LEU A 339 -11.55 -10.32 4.36
CA LEU A 339 -10.16 -10.17 4.78
C LEU A 339 -9.45 -9.03 4.04
N ALA A 340 -10.11 -8.45 3.04
CA ALA A 340 -9.66 -7.29 2.29
C ALA A 340 -10.83 -6.37 1.93
N VAL A 341 -10.53 -5.14 1.53
CA VAL A 341 -11.48 -4.20 0.93
C VAL A 341 -11.03 -3.85 -0.49
N ALA A 342 -11.98 -3.70 -1.40
CA ALA A 342 -11.67 -3.25 -2.75
C ALA A 342 -11.22 -1.79 -2.74
N TYR A 343 -10.29 -1.44 -3.63
CA TYR A 343 -9.98 -0.04 -3.93
C TYR A 343 -10.22 0.24 -5.41
N GLU A 344 -10.78 1.41 -5.68
CA GLU A 344 -10.99 1.93 -7.04
C GLU A 344 -9.67 2.35 -7.69
#